data_AF-A0A3C1LUW6-F1
#
_entry.id   AF-A0A3C1LUW6-F1
#
_cell.length_a   1.000
_cell.length_b   1.000
_cell.length_c   1.000
_cell.angle_alpha   90.00
_cell.angle_beta   90.00
_cell.angle_gamma   90.00
#
_symmetry.space_group_name_H-M   'P 1'
#
loop_
_entity.id
_entity.type
_entity.pdbx_description
1 polymer ?
#
loop_
_entity_poly.entity_id
_entity_poly.type
_entity_poly.pdbx_seq_one_letter_code
_entity_poly.pdbx_strand_id
1 'polypeptide(L)'
;MFVQSYINYFGADVMGGWTTYIKVDQLVLLPMQSIALGTQTFVAQNLGVGNTDRARKGVRSSLIISLVSTAALIALVIPLARQITEAFIGSEETGVIHYGTMFLTYLTPFYLLPCFNQIYGGALRGSGRSSIPMVAMLFSFVIFRQIYLFIMANFISNTVLPIVMGYPAGWLVCSASLFVAYRIFFTDQKLQKAKLI
;
A
#
# COMPACT_ATOMS: atom_id res chain seq x y z
N MET A 1 12.83 -9.45 2.29
CA MET A 1 13.85 -10.49 2.03
C MET A 1 14.08 -10.72 0.55
N PHE A 2 13.13 -11.24 -0.24
CA PHE A 2 13.36 -11.49 -1.68
C PHE A 2 13.69 -10.24 -2.49
N VAL A 3 12.89 -9.17 -2.39
CA VAL A 3 13.15 -7.91 -3.12
C VAL A 3 14.50 -7.30 -2.72
N GLN A 4 14.85 -7.35 -1.44
CA GLN A 4 16.15 -6.88 -0.95
C GLN A 4 17.31 -7.64 -1.60
N SER A 5 17.18 -8.96 -1.82
CA SER A 5 18.20 -9.76 -2.50
C SER A 5 18.45 -9.29 -3.93
N TYR A 6 17.40 -8.91 -4.67
CA TYR A 6 17.55 -8.34 -6.01
C TYR A 6 18.21 -6.98 -5.97
N ILE A 7 17.89 -6.16 -4.97
CA ILE A 7 18.47 -4.81 -4.81
C ILE A 7 19.95 -4.89 -4.47
N ASN A 8 20.34 -5.85 -3.63
CA ASN A 8 21.74 -6.06 -3.26
C ASN A 8 22.64 -6.43 -4.45
N TYR A 9 22.06 -6.95 -5.54
CA TYR A 9 22.80 -7.26 -6.77
C TYR A 9 23.29 -6.00 -7.50
N PHE A 10 22.63 -4.85 -7.33
CA PHE A 10 22.92 -3.62 -8.08
C PHE A 10 24.00 -2.72 -7.47
N GLY A 11 24.64 -3.14 -6.37
CA GLY A 11 25.75 -2.43 -5.76
C GLY A 11 25.37 -1.50 -4.60
N ALA A 12 26.41 -0.90 -3.99
CA ALA A 12 26.29 -0.15 -2.74
C ALA A 12 25.40 1.09 -2.85
N ASP A 13 25.52 1.86 -3.94
CA ASP A 13 24.75 3.09 -4.14
C ASP A 13 23.24 2.83 -4.21
N VAL A 14 22.83 1.75 -4.91
CA VAL A 14 21.43 1.35 -5.04
C VAL A 14 20.88 0.87 -3.70
N MET A 15 21.66 0.08 -2.95
CA MET A 15 21.29 -0.37 -1.60
C MET A 15 21.12 0.80 -0.63
N GLY A 16 22.03 1.78 -0.67
CA GLY A 16 21.95 3.00 0.12
C GLY A 16 20.70 3.79 -0.22
N GLY A 17 20.45 4.01 -1.51
CA GLY A 17 19.28 4.77 -1.98
C GLY A 17 17.97 4.10 -1.58
N TRP A 18 17.92 2.77 -1.69
CA TRP A 18 16.78 1.96 -1.30
C TRP A 18 16.51 2.01 0.21
N THR A 19 17.57 1.96 1.02
CA THR A 19 17.46 2.03 2.49
C THR A 19 16.92 3.38 2.92
N THR A 20 17.41 4.47 2.31
CA THR A 20 16.88 5.83 2.57
C THR A 20 15.43 5.95 2.13
N TYR A 21 15.09 5.45 0.94
CA TYR A 21 13.71 5.40 0.45
C TYR A 21 12.78 4.69 1.46
N ILE A 22 13.15 3.51 1.98
CA ILE A 22 12.32 2.77 2.94
C ILE A 22 12.02 3.59 4.20
N LYS A 23 12.99 4.37 4.71
CA LYS A 23 12.77 5.21 5.89
C LYS A 23 11.70 6.26 5.63
N VAL A 24 11.74 6.90 4.46
CA VAL A 24 10.74 7.88 4.04
C VAL A 24 9.38 7.21 3.78
N ASP A 25 9.37 6.07 3.08
CA ASP A 25 8.18 5.26 2.80
C ASP A 25 7.41 4.93 4.08
N GLN A 26 8.10 4.47 5.12
CA GLN A 26 7.48 4.19 6.41
C GLN A 26 6.77 5.41 6.99
N LEU A 27 7.40 6.59 6.98
CA LEU A 27 6.80 7.83 7.48
C LEU A 27 5.57 8.25 6.67
N VAL A 28 5.65 8.17 5.34
CA VAL A 28 4.55 8.57 4.45
C VAL A 28 3.35 7.65 4.58
N LEU A 29 3.58 6.35 4.83
CA LEU A 29 2.50 5.37 4.97
C LEU A 29 1.84 5.36 6.36
N LEU A 30 2.42 6.01 7.39
CA LEU A 30 1.88 6.02 8.75
C LEU A 30 0.43 6.54 8.83
N PRO A 31 0.06 7.69 8.24
CA PRO A 31 -1.30 8.22 8.38
C PRO A 31 -2.35 7.28 7.80
N MET A 32 -2.08 6.69 6.64
CA MET A 32 -2.94 5.67 6.04
C MET A 32 -3.13 4.47 6.97
N GLN A 33 -2.07 3.99 7.62
CA GLN A 33 -2.16 2.88 8.58
C GLN A 33 -3.02 3.24 9.79
N SER A 34 -2.84 4.43 10.35
CA SER A 34 -3.63 4.93 11.47
C SER A 34 -5.11 5.05 11.13
N ILE A 35 -5.44 5.57 9.94
CA ILE A 35 -6.82 5.67 9.47
C ILE A 35 -7.43 4.26 9.34
N ALA A 36 -6.70 3.31 8.76
CA ALA A 36 -7.17 1.94 8.60
C ALA A 36 -7.46 1.22 9.93
N LEU A 37 -6.63 1.44 10.96
CA LEU A 37 -6.90 0.95 12.32
C LEU A 37 -8.16 1.59 12.90
N GLY A 38 -8.34 2.91 12.71
CA GLY A 38 -9.57 3.61 13.09
C GLY A 38 -10.81 3.06 12.37
N THR A 39 -10.72 2.81 11.06
CA THR A 39 -11.79 2.20 10.25
C THR A 39 -12.15 0.82 10.78
N GLN A 40 -11.16 0.00 11.15
CA GLN A 40 -11.40 -1.34 11.69
C GLN A 40 -12.26 -1.28 12.95
N THR A 41 -11.91 -0.43 13.92
CA THR A 41 -12.68 -0.25 15.16
C THR A 41 -14.07 0.32 14.87
N PHE A 42 -14.16 1.33 14.01
CA PHE A 42 -15.44 1.95 13.65
C PHE A 42 -16.40 0.93 13.01
N VAL A 43 -15.92 0.10 12.09
CA VAL A 43 -16.72 -0.93 11.44
C VAL A 43 -17.16 -1.99 12.45
N ALA A 44 -16.25 -2.46 13.32
CA ALA A 44 -16.58 -3.44 14.35
C ALA A 44 -17.71 -2.97 15.27
N GLN A 45 -17.61 -1.72 15.75
CA GLN A 45 -18.64 -1.14 16.63
C GLN A 45 -19.99 -0.98 15.91
N ASN A 46 -19.99 -0.48 14.67
CA ASN A 46 -21.25 -0.24 13.94
C ASN A 46 -21.93 -1.54 13.50
N LEU A 47 -21.15 -2.56 13.11
CA LEU A 47 -21.70 -3.88 12.80
C LEU A 47 -22.19 -4.60 14.05
N GLY A 48 -21.51 -4.43 15.20
CA GLY A 48 -21.93 -4.99 16.48
C GLY A 48 -23.31 -4.56 16.94
N VAL A 49 -23.77 -3.36 16.53
CA VAL A 49 -25.13 -2.85 16.78
C VAL A 49 -26.07 -2.97 15.57
N GLY A 50 -25.66 -3.71 14.53
CA GLY A 50 -26.47 -3.93 13.31
C GLY A 50 -26.56 -2.75 12.33
N ASN A 51 -25.80 -1.67 12.55
CA ASN A 51 -25.83 -0.47 11.71
C ASN A 51 -24.89 -0.56 10.50
N THR A 52 -25.23 -1.46 9.57
CA THR A 52 -24.45 -1.74 8.35
C THR A 52 -24.32 -0.52 7.43
N ASP A 53 -25.34 0.32 7.34
CA ASP A 53 -25.34 1.53 6.50
C ASP A 53 -24.35 2.58 7.02
N ARG A 54 -24.29 2.78 8.35
CA ARG A 54 -23.30 3.67 8.98
C ARG A 54 -21.89 3.12 8.85
N ALA A 55 -21.69 1.81 8.99
CA ALA A 55 -20.39 1.18 8.75
C ALA A 55 -19.90 1.48 7.31
N ARG A 56 -20.75 1.30 6.29
CA ARG A 56 -20.39 1.56 4.88
C ARG A 56 -20.05 3.02 4.61
N LYS A 57 -20.83 3.96 5.19
CA LYS A 57 -20.54 5.40 5.10
C LYS A 57 -19.19 5.72 5.73
N GLY A 58 -18.91 5.15 6.91
CA GLY A 58 -17.63 5.30 7.60
C GLY A 58 -16.45 4.83 6.75
N VAL A 59 -16.52 3.64 6.15
CA VAL A 59 -15.47 3.13 5.26
C VAL A 59 -15.22 4.07 4.07
N ARG A 60 -16.29 4.60 3.44
CA ARG A 60 -16.15 5.55 2.32
C ARG A 60 -15.48 6.85 2.78
N SER A 61 -15.88 7.39 3.92
CA SER A 61 -15.26 8.60 4.48
C SER A 61 -13.79 8.36 4.84
N SER A 62 -13.46 7.23 5.47
CA SER A 62 -12.08 6.86 5.78
C SER A 62 -11.23 6.70 4.53
N LEU A 63 -11.78 6.13 3.44
CA LEU A 63 -11.08 6.04 2.17
C LEU A 63 -10.78 7.42 1.58
N ILE A 64 -11.75 8.33 1.60
CA ILE A 64 -11.56 9.70 1.10
C ILE A 64 -10.51 10.42 1.95
N ILE A 65 -10.59 10.34 3.29
CA ILE A 65 -9.62 10.96 4.19
C ILE A 65 -8.22 10.39 3.92
N SER A 66 -8.09 9.06 3.77
CA SER A 66 -6.81 8.42 3.46
C SER A 66 -6.25 8.88 2.12
N LEU A 67 -7.07 8.92 1.06
CA LEU A 67 -6.64 9.36 -0.26
C LEU A 67 -6.20 10.83 -0.25
N VAL A 68 -6.95 11.71 0.42
CA VAL A 68 -6.60 13.13 0.54
C VAL A 68 -5.32 13.31 1.34
N SER A 69 -5.18 12.64 2.50
CA SER A 69 -3.96 12.72 3.31
C SER A 69 -2.73 12.20 2.56
N THR A 70 -2.89 11.09 1.83
CA THR A 70 -1.79 10.50 1.06
C THR A 70 -1.46 11.37 -0.15
N ALA A 71 -2.45 11.92 -0.86
CA ALA A 71 -2.22 12.85 -1.97
C ALA A 71 -1.49 14.12 -1.53
N ALA A 72 -1.84 14.67 -0.36
CA ALA A 72 -1.14 15.82 0.21
C ALA A 72 0.34 15.49 0.52
N LEU A 73 0.62 14.30 1.05
CA LEU A 73 1.99 13.84 1.29
C LEU A 73 2.76 13.58 -0.01
N ILE A 74 2.13 13.00 -1.03
CA ILE A 74 2.71 12.83 -2.36
C ILE A 74 3.13 14.19 -2.94
N ALA A 75 2.22 15.18 -2.87
CA ALA A 75 2.48 16.52 -3.36
C ALA A 75 3.62 17.24 -2.62
N LEU A 76 3.88 16.87 -1.36
CA LEU A 76 5.01 17.38 -0.58
C LEU A 76 6.31 16.63 -0.89
N VAL A 77 6.26 15.29 -0.96
CA VAL A 77 7.45 14.43 -1.03
C VAL A 77 8.11 14.48 -2.41
N ILE A 78 7.34 14.46 -3.50
CA ILE A 78 7.91 14.45 -4.86
C ILE A 78 8.81 15.67 -5.15
N PRO A 79 8.36 16.93 -4.94
CA PRO A 79 9.22 18.09 -5.21
C PRO A 79 10.41 18.19 -4.26
N LEU A 80 10.31 17.58 -3.07
CA LEU A 80 11.36 17.56 -2.05
C LEU A 80 12.18 16.27 -2.05
N ALA A 81 12.01 15.38 -3.02
CA ALA A 81 12.56 14.02 -2.97
C ALA A 81 14.08 14.01 -2.80
N ARG A 82 14.77 14.91 -3.50
CA ARG A 82 16.22 15.07 -3.39
C ARG A 82 16.64 15.58 -2.03
N GLN A 83 16.01 16.66 -1.55
CA GLN A 83 16.32 17.29 -0.27
C GLN A 83 16.03 16.36 0.90
N ILE A 84 14.93 15.59 0.82
CA ILE A 84 14.61 14.55 1.80
C ILE A 84 15.72 13.49 1.79
N THR A 85 16.13 13.00 0.62
CA THR A 85 17.20 12.00 0.51
C THR A 85 18.52 12.51 1.10
N GLU A 86 18.92 13.74 0.75
CA GLU A 86 20.10 14.43 1.28
C GLU A 86 20.04 14.60 2.80
N ALA A 87 18.86 14.92 3.36
CA ALA A 87 18.69 15.05 4.81
C ALA A 87 18.89 13.73 5.58
N PHE A 88 18.66 12.57 4.94
CA PHE A 88 18.82 11.26 5.58
C PHE A 88 20.22 10.67 5.46
N ILE A 89 20.99 11.01 4.40
CA ILE A 89 22.27 10.36 4.10
C ILE A 89 23.47 11.33 4.03
N GLY A 90 23.23 12.64 3.99
CA GLY A 90 24.27 13.66 3.76
C GLY A 90 24.49 13.97 2.28
N SER A 91 25.01 15.16 1.97
CA SER A 91 25.15 15.67 0.58
C SER A 91 26.34 15.10 -0.20
N GLU A 92 27.24 14.37 0.44
CA GLU A 92 28.48 13.86 -0.16
C GLU A 92 28.25 12.55 -0.95
N GLU A 93 27.17 11.84 -0.66
CA GLU A 93 26.85 10.52 -1.23
C GLU A 93 26.06 10.63 -2.55
N THR A 94 26.67 11.23 -3.57
CA THR A 94 25.98 11.59 -4.84
C THR A 94 25.28 10.43 -5.56
N GLY A 95 25.87 9.23 -5.56
CA GLY A 95 25.27 8.03 -6.15
C GLY A 95 24.02 7.54 -5.40
N VAL A 96 24.10 7.53 -4.06
CA VAL A 96 22.98 7.17 -3.18
C VAL A 96 21.84 8.18 -3.30
N ILE A 97 22.15 9.47 -3.39
CA ILE A 97 21.15 10.54 -3.59
C ILE A 97 20.41 10.35 -4.90
N HIS A 98 21.12 10.00 -5.98
CA HIS A 98 20.50 9.75 -7.28
C HIS A 98 19.45 8.62 -7.19
N TYR A 99 19.83 7.45 -6.66
CA TYR A 99 18.91 6.32 -6.55
C TYR A 99 17.79 6.55 -5.54
N GLY A 100 18.07 7.17 -4.39
CA GLY A 100 17.05 7.51 -3.39
C GLY A 100 16.00 8.48 -3.94
N THR A 101 16.45 9.52 -4.64
CA THR A 101 15.56 10.48 -5.32
C THR A 101 14.72 9.76 -6.38
N MET A 102 15.36 8.91 -7.20
CA MET A 102 14.66 8.11 -8.20
C MET A 102 13.57 7.23 -7.56
N PHE A 103 13.87 6.48 -6.50
CA PHE A 103 12.86 5.64 -5.85
C PHE A 103 11.68 6.44 -5.32
N LEU A 104 11.93 7.57 -4.66
CA LEU A 104 10.87 8.46 -4.18
C LEU A 104 10.02 9.00 -5.34
N THR A 105 10.63 9.56 -6.38
CA THR A 105 9.88 10.15 -7.50
C THR A 105 9.05 9.11 -8.25
N TYR A 106 9.56 7.89 -8.44
CA TYR A 106 8.87 6.87 -9.24
C TYR A 106 7.87 6.03 -8.44
N LEU A 107 8.09 5.77 -7.14
CA LEU A 107 7.18 4.92 -6.34
C LEU A 107 6.09 5.71 -5.61
N THR A 108 6.42 6.89 -5.09
CA THR A 108 5.49 7.69 -4.28
C THR A 108 4.15 8.00 -4.96
N PRO A 109 4.08 8.26 -6.30
CA PRO A 109 2.79 8.44 -6.99
C PRO A 109 1.82 7.25 -6.80
N PHE A 110 2.33 6.04 -6.62
CA PHE A 110 1.53 4.83 -6.48
C PHE A 110 1.02 4.57 -5.05
N TYR A 111 1.36 5.41 -4.07
CA TYR A 111 0.90 5.25 -2.69
C TYR A 111 -0.62 5.44 -2.50
N LEU A 112 -1.33 5.94 -3.52
CA LEU A 112 -2.80 5.95 -3.52
C LEU A 112 -3.38 4.52 -3.61
N LEU A 113 -2.68 3.58 -4.24
CA LEU A 113 -3.12 2.19 -4.35
C LEU A 113 -3.27 1.51 -2.98
N PRO A 114 -2.26 1.51 -2.08
CA PRO A 114 -2.40 0.88 -0.78
C PRO A 114 -3.46 1.53 0.13
N CYS A 115 -3.96 2.75 -0.15
CA CYS A 115 -5.10 3.28 0.60
C CYS A 115 -6.32 2.36 0.50
N PHE A 116 -6.60 1.81 -0.69
CA PHE A 116 -7.68 0.84 -0.87
C PHE A 116 -7.41 -0.46 -0.10
N ASN A 117 -6.17 -0.95 -0.13
CA ASN A 117 -5.76 -2.14 0.62
C ASN A 117 -6.00 -2.00 2.11
N GLN A 118 -5.50 -0.91 2.68
CA GLN A 118 -5.52 -0.69 4.11
C GLN A 118 -6.94 -0.43 4.60
N ILE A 119 -7.72 0.38 3.90
CA ILE A 119 -9.08 0.74 4.32
C ILE A 119 -10.07 -0.42 4.14
N TYR A 120 -10.07 -1.12 3.01
CA TYR A 120 -10.95 -2.28 2.82
C TYR A 120 -10.51 -3.48 3.66
N GLY A 121 -9.20 -3.71 3.79
CA GLY A 121 -8.66 -4.73 4.68
C GLY A 121 -9.02 -4.45 6.14
N GLY A 122 -8.93 -3.20 6.58
CA GLY A 122 -9.37 -2.76 7.91
C GLY A 122 -10.87 -2.97 8.13
N ALA A 123 -11.70 -2.60 7.15
CA ALA A 123 -13.14 -2.83 7.21
C ALA A 123 -13.51 -4.32 7.31
N LEU A 124 -12.87 -5.19 6.52
CA LEU A 124 -13.10 -6.64 6.56
C LEU A 124 -12.61 -7.28 7.86
N ARG A 125 -11.48 -6.82 8.42
CA ARG A 125 -11.05 -7.22 9.76
C ARG A 125 -12.05 -6.76 10.83
N GLY A 126 -12.56 -5.54 10.71
CA GLY A 126 -13.57 -4.99 11.61
C GLY A 126 -14.89 -5.77 11.57
N SER A 127 -15.22 -6.41 10.45
CA SER A 127 -16.41 -7.27 10.34
C SER A 127 -16.19 -8.72 10.79
N GLY A 128 -15.03 -9.05 11.35
CA GLY A 128 -14.69 -10.40 11.79
C GLY A 128 -14.20 -11.34 10.67
N ARG A 129 -14.08 -10.86 9.43
CA ARG A 129 -13.60 -11.64 8.28
C ARG A 129 -12.13 -11.35 7.97
N SER A 130 -11.26 -11.54 8.95
CA SER A 130 -9.81 -11.29 8.83
C SER A 130 -9.09 -12.25 7.87
N SER A 131 -9.66 -13.44 7.61
CA SER A 131 -9.10 -14.41 6.67
C SER A 131 -9.08 -13.91 5.23
N ILE A 132 -10.09 -13.15 4.80
CA ILE A 132 -10.20 -12.60 3.45
C ILE A 132 -9.01 -11.67 3.12
N PRO A 133 -8.74 -10.60 3.91
CA PRO A 133 -7.60 -9.75 3.63
C PRO A 133 -6.27 -10.45 3.80
N MET A 134 -6.16 -11.43 4.70
CA MET A 134 -4.94 -12.23 4.84
C MET A 134 -4.61 -12.99 3.55
N VAL A 135 -5.58 -13.72 2.98
CA VAL A 135 -5.40 -14.48 1.74
C VAL A 135 -5.10 -13.55 0.56
N ALA A 136 -5.83 -12.43 0.45
CA ALA A 136 -5.59 -11.43 -0.59
C ALA A 136 -4.17 -10.84 -0.53
N MET A 137 -3.68 -10.52 0.67
CA MET A 137 -2.33 -9.99 0.89
C MET A 137 -1.25 -11.04 0.62
N LEU A 138 -1.44 -12.29 1.04
CA LEU A 138 -0.50 -13.38 0.74
C LEU A 138 -0.41 -13.64 -0.76
N PHE A 139 -1.54 -13.74 -1.45
CA PHE A 139 -1.56 -13.91 -2.89
C PHE A 139 -0.84 -12.76 -3.62
N SER A 140 -1.15 -11.51 -3.24
CA SER A 140 -0.64 -10.33 -3.94
C SER A 140 0.84 -10.03 -3.65
N PHE A 141 1.27 -10.11 -2.39
CA PHE A 141 2.61 -9.71 -1.97
C PHE A 141 3.63 -10.84 -1.93
N VAL A 142 3.18 -12.10 -1.94
CA VAL A 142 4.07 -13.28 -1.98
C VAL A 142 4.03 -13.91 -3.36
N ILE A 143 2.88 -14.47 -3.75
CA ILE A 143 2.79 -15.31 -4.96
C ILE A 143 2.94 -14.46 -6.22
N PHE A 144 2.01 -13.52 -6.43
CA PHE A 144 2.03 -12.64 -7.62
C PHE A 144 3.35 -11.88 -7.71
N ARG A 145 3.82 -11.37 -6.57
CA ARG A 145 5.06 -10.62 -6.51
C ARG A 145 6.29 -11.44 -6.89
N GLN A 146 6.38 -12.67 -6.42
CA GLN A 146 7.52 -13.54 -6.76
C GLN A 146 7.50 -13.92 -8.25
N ILE A 147 6.32 -14.19 -8.81
CA ILE A 147 6.14 -14.43 -10.25
C ILE A 147 6.56 -13.20 -11.06
N TYR A 148 6.11 -12.01 -10.66
CA TYR A 148 6.48 -10.75 -11.31
C TYR A 148 7.99 -10.53 -11.31
N LEU A 149 8.64 -10.69 -10.16
CA LEU A 149 10.10 -10.51 -10.03
C LEU A 149 10.86 -11.54 -10.86
N PHE A 150 10.43 -12.80 -10.85
CA PHE A 150 11.06 -13.86 -11.64
C PHE A 150 10.99 -13.55 -13.14
N ILE A 151 9.82 -13.10 -13.64
CA ILE A 151 9.64 -12.75 -15.04
C ILE A 151 10.49 -11.53 -15.42
N MET A 152 10.44 -10.46 -14.61
CA MET A 152 11.16 -9.22 -14.92
C MET A 152 12.67 -9.42 -14.92
N ALA A 153 13.20 -10.14 -13.93
CA ALA A 153 14.64 -10.36 -13.77
C ALA A 153 15.24 -11.28 -14.84
N ASN A 154 14.50 -12.29 -15.33
CA ASN A 154 15.03 -13.28 -16.25
C ASN A 154 14.67 -13.03 -17.73
N PHE A 155 13.56 -12.34 -18.02
CA PHE A 155 13.02 -12.30 -19.39
C PHE A 155 12.86 -10.90 -20.00
N ILE A 156 12.82 -9.83 -19.20
CA ILE A 156 12.49 -8.48 -19.72
C ILE A 156 13.69 -7.53 -19.60
N SER A 157 14.08 -7.16 -18.38
CA SER A 157 15.32 -6.41 -18.17
C SER A 157 15.72 -6.49 -16.71
N ASN A 158 16.99 -6.81 -16.48
CA ASN A 158 17.59 -6.79 -15.15
C ASN A 158 18.08 -5.37 -14.82
N THR A 159 17.17 -4.39 -14.94
CA THR A 159 17.41 -3.01 -14.52
C THR A 159 16.66 -2.74 -13.21
N VAL A 160 17.07 -1.70 -12.49
CA VAL A 160 16.56 -1.42 -11.14
C VAL A 160 15.06 -1.06 -11.15
N LEU A 161 14.61 -0.29 -12.16
CA LEU A 161 13.26 0.29 -12.19
C LEU A 161 12.14 -0.78 -12.29
N PRO A 162 12.19 -1.76 -13.22
CA PRO A 162 11.16 -2.80 -13.32
C PRO A 162 11.02 -3.66 -12.07
N ILE A 163 12.13 -3.98 -11.41
CA ILE A 163 12.13 -4.75 -10.15
C ILE A 163 11.36 -3.99 -9.07
N VAL A 164 11.62 -2.69 -8.99
CA VAL A 164 11.00 -1.78 -8.01
C VAL A 164 9.52 -1.53 -8.33
N MET A 165 9.13 -1.48 -9.61
CA MET A 165 7.73 -1.41 -10.05
C MET A 165 6.87 -2.62 -9.63
N GLY A 166 7.49 -3.69 -9.15
CA GLY A 166 6.78 -4.79 -8.49
C GLY A 166 6.02 -4.37 -7.22
N TYR A 167 6.39 -3.25 -6.57
CA TYR A 167 5.63 -2.67 -5.45
C TYR A 167 4.24 -2.18 -5.91
N PRO A 168 4.14 -1.20 -6.83
CA PRO A 168 2.88 -0.76 -7.42
C PRO A 168 2.02 -1.90 -7.97
N ALA A 169 2.62 -2.86 -8.68
CA ALA A 169 1.90 -3.99 -9.24
C ALA A 169 1.24 -4.85 -8.14
N GLY A 170 1.99 -5.16 -7.08
CA GLY A 170 1.44 -5.90 -5.93
C GLY A 170 0.33 -5.13 -5.22
N TRP A 171 0.48 -3.82 -5.04
CA TRP A 171 -0.58 -2.98 -4.45
C TRP A 171 -1.83 -2.96 -5.32
N LEU A 172 -1.69 -2.86 -6.64
CA LEU A 172 -2.81 -2.85 -7.57
C LEU A 172 -3.63 -4.14 -7.48
N VAL A 173 -2.96 -5.31 -7.54
CA VAL A 173 -3.63 -6.62 -7.44
C VAL A 173 -4.33 -6.77 -6.08
N CYS A 174 -3.64 -6.42 -5.00
CA CYS A 174 -4.22 -6.45 -3.67
C CYS A 174 -5.46 -5.54 -3.59
N SER A 175 -5.38 -4.33 -4.14
CA SER A 175 -6.45 -3.33 -4.05
C SER A 175 -7.67 -3.76 -4.83
N ALA A 176 -7.46 -4.32 -6.02
CA ALA A 176 -8.53 -4.90 -6.82
C ALA A 176 -9.20 -6.08 -6.09
N SER A 177 -8.41 -7.01 -5.55
CA SER A 177 -8.94 -8.19 -4.84
C SER A 177 -9.75 -7.80 -3.61
N LEU A 178 -9.27 -6.85 -2.80
CA LEU A 178 -9.93 -6.38 -1.60
C LEU A 178 -11.17 -5.54 -1.92
N PHE A 179 -11.13 -4.74 -2.98
CA PHE A 179 -12.32 -4.02 -3.46
C PHE A 179 -13.44 -4.99 -3.84
N VAL A 180 -13.13 -6.04 -4.61
CA VAL A 180 -14.12 -7.06 -4.99
C VAL A 180 -14.67 -7.77 -3.76
N ALA A 181 -13.80 -8.23 -2.87
CA ALA A 181 -14.22 -8.93 -1.65
C ALA A 181 -15.08 -8.05 -0.74
N TYR A 182 -14.72 -6.77 -0.58
CA TYR A 182 -15.51 -5.79 0.15
C TYR A 182 -16.91 -5.60 -0.45
N ARG A 183 -17.00 -5.51 -1.78
CA ARG A 183 -18.28 -5.32 -2.50
C ARG A 183 -19.20 -6.53 -2.35
N ILE A 184 -18.68 -7.75 -2.42
CA ILE A 184 -19.44 -8.98 -2.20
C ILE A 184 -19.98 -8.99 -0.76
N PHE A 185 -19.11 -8.81 0.24
CA PHE A 185 -19.49 -8.87 1.65
C PHE A 185 -20.62 -7.89 2.03
N PHE A 186 -20.51 -6.62 1.62
CA PHE A 186 -21.55 -5.62 1.92
C PHE A 186 -22.84 -5.80 1.09
N THR A 187 -22.79 -6.57 0.00
CA THR A 187 -23.98 -6.93 -0.77
C THR A 187 -24.74 -8.05 -0.08
N ASP A 188 -24.04 -9.08 0.41
CA ASP A 188 -24.64 -10.17 1.18
C ASP A 188 -25.32 -9.67 2.46
N GLN A 189 -24.69 -8.74 3.17
CA GLN A 189 -25.26 -8.11 4.37
C GLN A 189 -26.56 -7.33 4.06
N LYS A 190 -26.63 -6.67 2.90
CA LYS A 190 -27.86 -5.97 2.47
C LYS A 190 -28.98 -6.97 2.15
N LEU A 191 -28.65 -8.07 1.46
CA LEU A 191 -29.62 -9.12 1.14
C LEU A 191 -30.16 -9.80 2.39
N GLN A 192 -29.31 -10.05 3.39
CA GLN A 192 -29.75 -10.61 4.68
C GLN A 192 -30.70 -9.66 5.43
N LYS A 193 -30.40 -8.36 5.46
CA LYS A 193 -31.28 -7.35 6.07
C LYS A 193 -32.62 -7.24 5.34
N ALA A 194 -32.63 -7.36 4.01
CA ALA A 194 -33.85 -7.31 3.20
C ALA A 194 -34.76 -8.54 3.35
N LYS A 195 -34.22 -9.70 3.75
CA LYS A 195 -35.01 -10.92 4.02
C LYS A 195 -35.69 -10.92 5.40
N LEU A 196 -35.31 -9.99 6.29
CA LEU A 196 -35.83 -9.87 7.66
C LEU A 196 -36.95 -8.83 7.79
N ILE A 197 -37.33 -8.18 6.69
CA ILE A 197 -38.42 -7.20 6.56
C ILE A 197 -39.49 -7.82 5.68
#